data_AF-A0A2E7TBK5-F1
#
_entry.id   AF-A0A2E7TBK5-F1
#
_cell.length_a   1.000
_cell.length_b   1.000
_cell.length_c   1.000
_cell.angle_alpha   90.00
_cell.angle_beta   90.00
_cell.angle_gamma   90.00
#
_symmetry.space_group_name_H-M   'P 1'
#
loop_
_entity.id
_entity.type
_entity.pdbx_description
1 polymer ?
#
loop_
_entity_poly.entity_id
_entity_poly.type
_entity_poly.pdbx_seq_one_letter_code
_entity_poly.pdbx_strand_id
1 'polypeptide(L)'
;MIRLLLALFAIIGLFWLATWLRKSSPIQRTHLFRMILLYGVAGFLLIMVITGRIHWLFALLSAAVPWIQRYFVARQAWKLFRSKRKPPAGNTSKVETRYFVMILDHDSGELTGDITKGEFSGNNISDLSLEQLLILLNECRSDDPQSAALLEAFLDRYHGNTWRKDDSTDEPKRQSPTGPMSRREAAEILGLDENSASDKVIETHRRLIQKLHSDRGGTDYLASLVNQARDVLLED
;
A
#
# COMPACT_ATOMS: atom_id res chain seq x y z
N MET A 1 52.21 48.80 3.54
CA MET A 1 52.58 48.65 2.10
C MET A 1 51.85 47.50 1.42
N ILE A 2 51.87 46.27 1.98
CA ILE A 2 51.17 45.10 1.40
C ILE A 2 49.66 45.32 1.17
N ARG A 3 48.95 45.97 2.10
CA ARG A 3 47.51 46.27 1.96
C ARG A 3 47.18 47.21 0.79
N LEU A 4 48.07 48.14 0.46
CA LEU A 4 47.90 49.09 -0.65
C LEU A 4 48.15 48.41 -2.00
N LEU A 5 49.14 47.51 -2.07
CA LEU A 5 49.41 46.71 -3.27
C LEU A 5 48.24 45.78 -3.61
N LEU A 6 47.59 45.21 -2.60
CA LEU A 6 46.43 44.34 -2.78
C LEU A 6 45.17 45.11 -3.20
N ALA A 7 44.97 46.32 -2.66
CA ALA A 7 43.91 47.21 -3.12
C ALA A 7 44.11 47.60 -4.60
N LEU A 8 45.35 47.90 -4.99
CA LEU A 8 45.70 48.20 -6.38
C LEU A 8 45.42 47.02 -7.31
N PHE A 9 45.81 45.80 -6.91
CA PHE A 9 45.55 44.59 -7.68
C PHE A 9 44.05 44.28 -7.82
N ALA A 10 43.27 44.50 -6.76
CA ALA A 10 41.81 44.33 -6.79
C ALA A 10 41.14 45.32 -7.75
N ILE A 11 41.59 46.58 -7.76
CA ILE A 11 41.09 47.61 -8.68
C ILE A 11 41.42 47.27 -10.13
N ILE A 12 42.65 46.80 -10.40
CA ILE A 12 43.07 46.34 -11.74
C ILE A 12 42.21 45.14 -12.19
N GLY A 13 41.96 44.18 -11.29
CA GLY A 13 41.08 43.04 -11.55
C GLY A 13 39.64 43.45 -11.86
N LEU A 14 39.08 44.41 -11.12
CA LEU A 14 37.74 44.94 -11.33
C LEU A 14 37.61 45.69 -12.68
N PHE A 15 38.63 46.47 -13.04
CA PHE A 15 38.68 47.20 -14.31
C PHE A 15 38.79 46.25 -15.51
N TRP A 16 39.60 45.20 -15.40
CA TRP A 16 39.70 44.15 -16.41
C TRP A 16 38.39 43.37 -16.55
N LEU A 17 37.73 43.04 -15.43
CA LEU A 17 36.42 42.38 -15.43
C LEU A 17 35.33 43.23 -16.12
N ALA A 18 35.27 44.53 -15.80
CA ALA A 18 34.28 45.46 -16.34
C ALA A 18 34.43 45.69 -17.84
N THR A 19 35.68 45.79 -18.34
CA THR A 19 35.96 45.94 -19.78
C THR A 19 35.65 44.65 -20.57
N TRP A 20 35.78 43.49 -19.94
CA TRP A 20 35.47 42.19 -20.53
C TRP A 20 33.97 41.86 -20.57
N LEU A 21 33.22 42.26 -19.54
CA LEU A 21 31.75 42.15 -19.49
C LEU A 21 31.04 42.92 -20.62
N ARG A 22 31.62 44.04 -21.08
CA ARG A 22 31.08 44.81 -22.22
C ARG A 22 31.18 44.10 -23.58
N LYS A 23 32.04 43.08 -23.73
CA LYS A 23 32.30 42.41 -25.03
C LYS A 23 31.58 41.07 -25.21
N SER A 24 30.77 40.59 -24.26
CA SER A 24 30.20 39.23 -24.29
C SER A 24 28.70 39.19 -24.62
N SER A 25 28.34 38.41 -25.65
CA SER A 25 26.98 38.23 -26.21
C SER A 25 26.05 37.39 -25.29
N PRO A 26 24.71 37.47 -25.46
CA PRO A 26 23.74 37.01 -24.45
C PRO A 26 23.66 35.49 -24.19
N ILE A 27 24.18 34.63 -25.08
CA ILE A 27 24.00 33.16 -25.01
C ILE A 27 25.10 32.46 -24.19
N GLN A 28 26.26 33.07 -23.98
CA GLN A 28 27.35 32.52 -23.14
C GLN A 28 27.31 33.00 -21.67
N ARG A 29 26.28 33.78 -21.31
CA ARG A 29 26.18 34.45 -20.01
C ARG A 29 26.18 33.48 -18.83
N THR A 30 25.69 32.25 -18.96
CA THR A 30 25.66 31.28 -17.85
C THR A 30 27.05 30.79 -17.44
N HIS A 31 27.94 30.52 -18.41
CA HIS A 31 29.33 30.14 -18.13
C HIS A 31 30.14 31.33 -17.62
N LEU A 32 29.93 32.51 -18.22
CA LEU A 32 30.55 33.76 -17.80
C LEU A 32 30.16 34.13 -16.37
N PHE A 33 28.88 34.03 -16.01
CA PHE A 33 28.39 34.28 -14.65
C PHE A 33 29.00 33.32 -13.64
N ARG A 34 29.14 32.03 -13.98
CA ARG A 34 29.79 31.06 -13.09
C ARG A 34 31.26 31.39 -12.85
N MET A 35 32.00 31.80 -13.89
CA MET A 35 33.39 32.23 -13.73
C MET A 35 33.49 33.52 -12.91
N ILE A 36 32.66 34.53 -13.19
CA ILE A 36 32.62 35.78 -12.42
C ILE A 36 32.30 35.51 -10.95
N LEU A 37 31.32 34.64 -10.68
CA LEU A 37 30.97 34.24 -9.32
C LEU A 37 32.15 33.54 -8.63
N LEU A 38 32.82 32.62 -9.32
CA LEU A 38 33.93 31.85 -8.78
C LEU A 38 35.15 32.74 -8.47
N TYR A 39 35.56 33.60 -9.41
CA TYR A 39 36.67 34.53 -9.19
C TYR A 39 36.29 35.64 -8.18
N GLY A 40 35.03 36.07 -8.15
CA GLY A 40 34.52 37.03 -7.17
C GLY A 40 34.55 36.46 -5.74
N VAL A 41 34.08 35.21 -5.57
CA VAL A 41 34.15 34.50 -4.29
C VAL A 41 35.61 34.26 -3.87
N ALA A 42 36.47 33.85 -4.79
CA ALA A 42 37.90 33.65 -4.52
C ALA A 42 38.59 34.95 -4.09
N GLY A 43 38.32 36.06 -4.78
CA GLY A 43 38.85 37.38 -4.42
C GLY A 43 38.34 37.87 -3.06
N PHE A 44 37.04 37.67 -2.78
CA PHE A 44 36.45 38.00 -1.49
C PHE A 44 37.08 37.21 -0.34
N LEU A 45 37.28 35.90 -0.53
CA LEU A 45 37.96 35.04 0.44
C LEU A 45 39.40 35.50 0.69
N LEU A 46 40.13 35.83 -0.38
CA LEU A 46 41.51 36.32 -0.28
C LEU A 46 41.61 37.65 0.50
N ILE A 47 40.67 38.58 0.29
CA ILE A 47 40.56 39.82 1.08
C ILE A 47 40.25 39.50 2.55
N MET A 48 39.35 38.55 2.82
CA MET A 48 38.99 38.11 4.17
C MET A 48 40.17 37.45 4.93
N VAL A 49 41.01 36.67 4.25
CA VAL A 49 42.24 36.12 4.82
C VAL A 49 43.22 37.23 5.17
N ILE A 50 43.45 38.17 4.26
CA ILE A 50 44.43 39.25 4.43
C ILE A 50 44.01 40.24 5.52
N THR A 51 42.71 40.47 5.67
CA THR A 51 42.17 41.32 6.74
C THR A 51 42.10 40.64 8.10
N GLY A 52 42.40 39.33 8.18
CA GLY A 52 42.35 38.53 9.40
C GLY A 52 40.93 38.24 9.90
N ARG A 53 39.90 38.48 9.09
CA ARG A 53 38.48 38.39 9.48
C ARG A 53 37.78 37.11 9.04
N ILE A 54 38.53 36.10 8.58
CA ILE A 54 37.96 34.85 8.08
C ILE A 54 37.09 34.09 9.10
N HIS A 55 37.29 34.32 10.41
CA HIS A 55 36.43 33.74 11.46
C HIS A 55 34.95 34.18 11.35
N TRP A 56 34.66 35.37 10.79
CA TRP A 56 33.28 35.79 10.51
C TRP A 56 32.60 34.91 9.44
N LEU A 57 33.35 34.43 8.45
CA LEU A 57 32.85 33.47 7.46
C LEU A 57 32.50 32.14 8.11
N PHE A 58 33.35 31.64 9.01
CA PHE A 58 33.06 30.41 9.77
C PHE A 58 31.86 30.57 10.70
N ALA A 59 31.70 31.73 11.35
CA ALA A 59 30.53 32.05 12.16
C ALA A 59 29.24 32.06 11.32
N LEU A 60 29.27 32.71 10.15
CA LEU A 60 28.15 32.76 9.23
C LEU A 60 27.79 31.37 8.67
N LEU A 61 28.80 30.58 8.29
CA LEU A 61 28.61 29.22 7.81
C LEU A 61 27.98 28.33 8.89
N SER A 62 28.47 28.43 10.13
CA SER A 62 27.95 27.67 11.28
C SER A 62 26.52 28.06 11.62
N ALA A 63 26.20 29.36 11.59
CA ALA A 63 24.84 29.86 11.81
C ALA A 63 23.86 29.43 10.70
N ALA A 64 24.36 29.17 9.49
CA ALA A 64 23.54 28.72 8.36
C ALA A 64 23.19 27.22 8.39
N VAL A 65 23.96 26.39 9.11
CA VAL A 65 23.75 24.93 9.22
C VAL A 65 22.29 24.56 9.58
N PRO A 66 21.68 25.09 10.65
CA PRO A 66 20.30 24.70 11.03
C PRO A 66 19.26 25.10 9.99
N TRP A 67 19.49 26.18 9.24
CA TRP A 67 18.59 26.62 8.16
C TRP A 67 18.67 25.70 6.94
N ILE A 68 19.89 25.27 6.58
CA ILE A 68 20.12 24.32 5.50
C ILE A 68 19.48 22.97 5.83
N GLN A 69 19.65 22.48 7.07
CA GLN A 69 19.00 21.25 7.54
C GLN A 69 17.47 21.34 7.46
N ARG A 70 16.88 22.45 7.94
CA ARG A 70 15.44 22.71 7.84
C ARG A 70 14.95 22.74 6.40
N TYR A 71 15.71 23.34 5.49
CA TYR A 71 15.38 23.37 4.06
C TYR A 71 15.32 21.95 3.46
N PHE A 72 16.30 21.09 3.74
CA PHE A 72 16.31 19.72 3.23
C PHE A 72 15.15 18.88 3.79
N VAL A 73 14.89 18.99 5.10
CA VAL A 73 13.75 18.31 5.74
C VAL A 73 12.42 18.82 5.17
N ALA A 74 12.23 20.13 5.04
CA ALA A 74 11.03 20.71 4.47
C ALA A 74 10.84 20.29 3.00
N ARG A 75 11.91 20.23 2.21
CA ARG A 75 11.87 19.77 0.82
C ARG A 75 11.50 18.30 0.70
N GLN A 76 12.01 17.45 1.60
CA GLN A 76 11.67 16.03 1.66
C GLN A 76 10.22 15.83 2.12
N ALA A 77 9.81 16.54 3.18
CA ALA A 77 8.43 16.54 3.67
C ALA A 77 7.46 17.00 2.58
N TRP A 78 7.81 18.05 1.82
CA TRP A 78 6.98 18.56 0.72
C TRP A 78 6.89 17.57 -0.44
N LYS A 79 7.97 16.84 -0.79
CA LYS A 79 7.90 15.74 -1.77
C LYS A 79 6.96 14.64 -1.30
N LEU A 80 7.02 14.25 -0.03
CA LEU A 80 6.14 13.24 0.56
C LEU A 80 4.67 13.71 0.64
N PHE A 81 4.44 15.00 0.94
CA PHE A 81 3.11 15.58 0.95
C PHE A 81 2.53 15.70 -0.47
N ARG A 82 3.38 15.97 -1.45
CA ARG A 82 2.99 16.06 -2.86
C ARG A 82 2.76 14.68 -3.49
N SER A 83 3.41 13.62 -2.99
CA SER A 83 3.06 12.23 -3.29
C SER A 83 1.83 11.72 -2.52
N LYS A 84 1.34 12.46 -1.52
CA LYS A 84 0.03 12.28 -0.88
C LYS A 84 -1.07 13.14 -1.54
N ARG A 85 -0.92 13.51 -2.80
CA ARG A 85 -2.09 13.83 -3.63
C ARG A 85 -2.92 12.55 -3.67
N LYS A 86 -4.16 12.60 -3.17
CA LYS A 86 -5.11 11.48 -3.19
C LYS A 86 -5.00 10.74 -4.54
N PRO A 87 -5.00 9.39 -4.56
CA PRO A 87 -5.23 8.65 -5.79
C PRO A 87 -6.47 9.25 -6.48
N PRO A 88 -6.51 9.34 -7.82
CA PRO A 88 -7.75 9.73 -8.48
C PRO A 88 -8.86 8.80 -7.97
N ALA A 89 -9.98 9.39 -7.54
CA ALA A 89 -11.17 8.61 -7.18
C ALA A 89 -11.53 7.74 -8.40
N GLY A 90 -11.69 6.44 -8.18
CA GLY A 90 -11.84 5.44 -9.25
C GLY A 90 -10.71 4.42 -9.30
N ASN A 91 -10.27 3.88 -8.15
CA ASN A 91 -9.53 2.63 -8.14
C ASN A 91 -10.51 1.50 -8.49
N THR A 92 -10.77 1.32 -9.77
CA THR A 92 -11.49 0.15 -10.27
C THR A 92 -10.49 -0.86 -10.85
N SER A 93 -10.68 -2.14 -10.56
CA SER A 93 -9.93 -3.23 -11.19
C SER A 93 -10.83 -3.94 -12.18
N LYS A 94 -10.45 -3.88 -13.45
CA LYS A 94 -11.12 -4.60 -14.54
C LYS A 94 -10.45 -5.96 -14.72
N VAL A 95 -11.24 -7.03 -14.65
CA VAL A 95 -10.79 -8.40 -14.91
C VAL A 95 -11.63 -8.95 -16.05
N GLU A 96 -10.95 -9.34 -17.12
CA GLU A 96 -11.57 -9.96 -18.30
C GLU A 96 -11.24 -11.45 -18.33
N THR A 97 -12.27 -12.26 -18.49
CA THR A 97 -12.20 -13.72 -18.64
C THR A 97 -12.97 -14.15 -19.86
N ARG A 98 -13.00 -15.46 -20.11
CA ARG A 98 -13.67 -16.02 -21.28
C ARG A 98 -15.20 -15.85 -21.24
N TYR A 99 -15.80 -15.82 -20.05
CA TYR A 99 -17.24 -15.67 -19.87
C TYR A 99 -17.66 -14.28 -19.36
N PHE A 100 -16.75 -13.54 -18.71
CA PHE A 100 -17.12 -12.32 -17.99
C PHE A 100 -16.13 -11.19 -18.18
N VAL A 101 -16.64 -9.97 -18.24
CA VAL A 101 -15.88 -8.75 -17.99
C VAL A 101 -16.39 -8.16 -16.69
N MET A 102 -15.59 -8.21 -15.63
CA MET A 102 -15.95 -7.71 -14.32
C MET A 102 -15.14 -6.47 -13.93
N ILE A 103 -15.78 -5.55 -13.21
CA ILE A 103 -15.18 -4.33 -12.67
C ILE A 103 -15.45 -4.31 -11.17
N LEU A 104 -14.37 -4.36 -10.40
CA LEU A 104 -14.39 -4.19 -8.94
C LEU A 104 -14.03 -2.74 -8.59
N ASP A 105 -14.95 -2.01 -7.99
CA ASP A 105 -14.65 -0.74 -7.34
C ASP A 105 -14.06 -1.03 -5.94
N HIS A 106 -12.81 -0.59 -5.71
CA HIS A 106 -12.12 -0.81 -4.43
C HIS A 106 -12.56 0.16 -3.32
N ASP A 107 -13.22 1.26 -3.68
CA ASP A 107 -13.70 2.26 -2.73
C ASP A 107 -15.09 1.88 -2.20
N SER A 108 -16.02 1.47 -3.09
CA SER A 108 -17.37 1.00 -2.70
C SER A 108 -17.42 -0.49 -2.40
N GLY A 109 -16.50 -1.27 -2.97
CA GLY A 109 -16.63 -2.71 -2.98
C GLY A 109 -17.79 -3.19 -3.87
N GLU A 110 -18.16 -2.46 -4.90
CA GLU A 110 -19.16 -2.95 -5.85
C GLU A 110 -18.48 -3.79 -6.92
N LEU A 111 -19.02 -4.98 -7.20
CA LEU A 111 -18.54 -5.84 -8.29
C LEU A 111 -19.64 -5.90 -9.35
N THR A 112 -19.39 -5.24 -10.48
CA THR A 112 -20.28 -5.27 -11.64
C THR A 112 -19.67 -6.13 -12.73
N GLY A 113 -20.49 -6.79 -13.54
CA GLY A 113 -19.95 -7.62 -14.61
C GLY A 113 -20.94 -7.90 -15.73
N ASP A 114 -20.42 -7.92 -16.95
CA ASP A 114 -21.17 -8.28 -18.16
C ASP A 114 -20.77 -9.68 -18.64
N ILE A 115 -21.77 -10.46 -19.05
CA ILE A 115 -21.59 -11.83 -19.52
C ILE A 115 -21.32 -11.79 -21.02
N THR A 116 -20.14 -12.26 -21.44
CA THR A 116 -19.70 -12.21 -22.84
C THR A 116 -19.90 -13.51 -23.59
N LYS A 117 -20.20 -14.61 -22.87
CA LYS A 117 -20.32 -15.95 -23.43
C LYS A 117 -21.29 -16.81 -22.61
N GLY A 118 -21.87 -17.83 -23.24
CA GLY A 118 -22.83 -18.75 -22.62
C GLY A 118 -24.28 -18.41 -22.95
N GLU A 119 -25.22 -19.11 -22.30
CA GLU A 119 -26.66 -18.92 -22.51
C GLU A 119 -27.14 -17.52 -22.13
N PHE A 120 -26.48 -16.88 -21.17
CA PHE A 120 -26.82 -15.55 -20.65
C PHE A 120 -25.97 -14.42 -21.24
N SER A 121 -25.32 -14.65 -22.39
CA SER A 121 -24.48 -13.65 -23.06
C SER A 121 -25.26 -12.38 -23.38
N GLY A 122 -24.68 -11.22 -23.04
CA GLY A 122 -25.26 -9.90 -23.24
C GLY A 122 -26.09 -9.37 -22.06
N ASN A 123 -26.33 -10.18 -21.03
CA ASN A 123 -26.97 -9.74 -19.79
C ASN A 123 -25.92 -9.29 -18.76
N ASN A 124 -26.33 -8.42 -17.84
CA ASN A 124 -25.52 -8.09 -16.67
C ASN A 124 -25.65 -9.20 -15.62
N ILE A 125 -24.56 -9.48 -14.91
CA ILE A 125 -24.53 -10.50 -13.85
C ILE A 125 -25.51 -10.18 -12.70
N SER A 126 -25.77 -8.90 -12.46
CA SER A 126 -26.64 -8.42 -11.38
C SER A 126 -28.14 -8.62 -11.70
N ASP A 127 -28.47 -8.83 -12.98
CA ASP A 127 -29.85 -9.01 -13.43
C ASP A 127 -30.29 -10.48 -13.40
N LEU A 128 -29.35 -11.41 -13.22
CA LEU A 128 -29.63 -12.84 -13.19
C LEU A 128 -30.16 -13.29 -11.83
N SER A 129 -31.07 -14.26 -11.85
CA SER A 129 -31.52 -14.93 -10.63
C SER A 129 -30.44 -15.88 -10.10
N LEU A 130 -30.52 -16.22 -8.81
CA LEU A 130 -29.60 -17.17 -8.18
C LEU A 130 -29.57 -18.52 -8.93
N GLU A 131 -30.71 -19.03 -9.38
CA GLU A 131 -30.80 -20.28 -10.14
C GLU A 131 -30.05 -20.18 -11.48
N GLN A 132 -30.18 -19.05 -12.19
CA GLN A 132 -29.48 -18.80 -13.45
C GLN A 132 -27.96 -18.68 -13.24
N LEU A 133 -27.53 -18.02 -12.15
CA LEU A 133 -26.12 -17.91 -11.78
C LEU A 133 -25.50 -19.28 -11.46
N LEU A 134 -26.24 -20.19 -10.81
CA LEU A 134 -25.76 -21.55 -10.53
C LEU A 134 -25.62 -22.40 -11.80
N ILE A 135 -26.57 -22.30 -12.74
CA ILE A 135 -26.48 -22.95 -14.06
C ILE A 135 -25.21 -22.47 -14.79
N LEU A 136 -24.99 -21.15 -14.81
CA LEU A 136 -23.83 -20.54 -15.44
C LEU A 136 -22.51 -20.91 -14.74
N LEU A 137 -22.52 -21.07 -13.42
CA LEU A 137 -21.36 -21.52 -12.65
C LEU A 137 -20.95 -22.94 -13.02
N ASN A 138 -21.92 -23.84 -13.18
CA ASN A 138 -21.64 -25.22 -13.58
C ASN A 138 -21.03 -25.28 -15.00
N GLU A 139 -21.52 -24.44 -15.92
CA GLU A 139 -20.93 -24.28 -17.25
C GLU A 139 -19.47 -23.78 -17.15
N CYS A 140 -19.23 -22.72 -16.36
CA CYS A 140 -17.90 -22.15 -16.17
C CYS A 140 -16.91 -23.14 -15.56
N ARG A 141 -17.32 -23.96 -14.58
CA ARG A 141 -16.44 -24.97 -13.96
C ARG A 141 -15.91 -26.00 -14.95
N SER A 142 -16.71 -26.33 -15.96
CA SER A 142 -16.33 -27.31 -16.98
C SER A 142 -15.43 -26.72 -18.06
N ASP A 143 -15.62 -25.44 -18.40
CA ASP A 143 -15.01 -24.80 -19.58
C ASP A 143 -13.83 -23.86 -19.24
N ASP A 144 -13.91 -23.10 -18.14
CA ASP A 144 -12.88 -22.15 -17.69
C ASP A 144 -12.86 -21.94 -16.15
N PRO A 145 -11.87 -22.51 -15.44
CA PRO A 145 -11.72 -22.36 -13.99
C PRO A 145 -11.58 -20.91 -13.52
N GLN A 146 -11.03 -20.02 -14.35
CA GLN A 146 -10.84 -18.61 -13.99
C GLN A 146 -12.17 -17.85 -13.97
N SER A 147 -13.03 -18.10 -14.97
CA SER A 147 -14.40 -17.59 -15.01
C SER A 147 -15.23 -18.11 -13.84
N ALA A 148 -15.09 -19.40 -13.50
CA ALA A 148 -15.74 -19.97 -12.31
C ALA A 148 -15.31 -19.25 -11.03
N ALA A 149 -14.01 -19.07 -10.78
CA ALA A 149 -13.52 -18.41 -9.58
C ALA A 149 -14.04 -16.96 -9.41
N LEU A 150 -14.21 -16.21 -10.51
CA LEU A 150 -14.81 -14.87 -10.48
C LEU A 150 -16.29 -14.91 -10.11
N LEU A 151 -17.05 -15.84 -10.68
CA LEU A 151 -18.47 -16.00 -10.40
C LEU A 151 -18.70 -16.48 -8.96
N GLU A 152 -17.85 -17.36 -8.43
CA GLU A 152 -17.89 -17.76 -7.01
C GLU A 152 -17.60 -16.57 -6.08
N ALA A 153 -16.62 -15.74 -6.41
CA ALA A 153 -16.33 -14.52 -5.64
C ALA A 153 -17.49 -13.51 -5.66
N PHE A 154 -18.21 -13.42 -6.79
CA PHE A 154 -19.43 -12.63 -6.88
C PHE A 154 -20.55 -13.20 -6.00
N LEU A 155 -20.83 -14.50 -6.11
CA LEU A 155 -21.86 -15.17 -5.32
C LEU A 155 -21.57 -15.10 -3.81
N ASP A 156 -20.31 -15.24 -3.40
CA ASP A 156 -19.89 -15.09 -1.99
C ASP A 156 -20.19 -13.72 -1.43
N ARG A 157 -20.04 -12.68 -2.27
CA ARG A 157 -20.25 -11.30 -1.88
C ARG A 157 -21.73 -10.94 -1.75
N TYR A 158 -22.55 -11.37 -2.70
CA TYR A 158 -23.97 -10.96 -2.77
C TYR A 158 -24.92 -11.96 -2.10
N HIS A 159 -24.58 -13.25 -2.11
CA HIS A 159 -25.40 -14.34 -1.55
C HIS A 159 -24.73 -15.06 -0.37
N GLY A 160 -23.53 -14.65 0.06
CA GLY A 160 -22.83 -15.26 1.20
C GLY A 160 -22.38 -16.69 0.92
N ASN A 161 -22.20 -17.51 1.96
CA ASN A 161 -21.78 -18.92 1.79
C ASN A 161 -22.96 -19.90 1.66
N THR A 162 -24.20 -19.42 1.58
CA THR A 162 -25.39 -20.28 1.57
C THR A 162 -25.63 -20.93 0.21
N TRP A 163 -25.31 -20.24 -0.89
CA TRP A 163 -25.49 -20.76 -2.25
C TRP A 163 -24.68 -22.04 -2.50
N ARG A 164 -23.53 -22.22 -1.82
CA ARG A 164 -22.73 -23.45 -1.90
C ARG A 164 -23.45 -24.69 -1.35
N LYS A 165 -24.38 -24.52 -0.41
CA LYS A 165 -25.17 -25.64 0.13
C LYS A 165 -26.25 -26.10 -0.85
N ASP A 166 -26.81 -25.17 -1.62
CA ASP A 166 -27.84 -25.45 -2.62
C ASP A 166 -27.23 -25.99 -3.93
N ASP A 167 -25.99 -25.63 -4.24
CA ASP A 167 -25.19 -26.15 -5.37
C ASP A 167 -24.65 -27.59 -5.13
N SER A 168 -24.85 -28.13 -3.93
CA SER A 168 -24.39 -29.47 -3.53
C SER A 168 -25.33 -30.57 -4.02
N THR A 169 -25.56 -30.69 -5.33
CA THR A 169 -26.33 -31.83 -5.88
C THR A 169 -25.49 -33.10 -6.07
N ASP A 170 -24.18 -33.11 -5.76
CA ASP A 170 -23.37 -34.33 -5.94
C ASP A 170 -22.06 -34.42 -5.11
N GLU A 171 -22.12 -34.17 -3.79
CA GLU A 171 -21.08 -34.66 -2.85
C GLU A 171 -21.67 -35.06 -1.48
N PRO A 172 -21.13 -36.11 -0.82
CA PRO A 172 -21.75 -36.70 0.36
C PRO A 172 -21.69 -35.74 1.56
N LYS A 173 -22.88 -35.36 2.05
CA LYS A 173 -23.19 -34.73 3.35
C LYS A 173 -21.99 -34.67 4.31
N ARG A 174 -21.20 -33.60 4.25
CA ARG A 174 -20.63 -33.01 5.47
C ARG A 174 -21.71 -32.12 6.06
N GLN A 175 -22.48 -32.72 6.97
CA GLN A 175 -23.40 -31.99 7.83
C GLN A 175 -22.64 -30.82 8.46
N SER A 176 -22.98 -29.60 8.07
CA SER A 176 -22.76 -28.47 8.96
C SER A 176 -23.71 -28.69 10.15
N PRO A 177 -23.22 -28.87 11.37
CA PRO A 177 -24.08 -29.19 12.50
C PRO A 177 -24.71 -27.88 12.98
N THR A 178 -25.96 -27.67 12.60
CA THR A 178 -26.83 -26.63 13.19
C THR A 178 -27.56 -27.20 14.44
N GLY A 179 -26.89 -28.06 15.20
CA GLY A 179 -27.39 -28.66 16.45
C GLY A 179 -26.49 -28.31 17.63
N PRO A 180 -26.95 -28.51 18.88
CA PRO A 180 -26.07 -28.36 20.05
C PRO A 180 -24.87 -29.29 19.89
N MET A 181 -23.67 -28.70 19.92
CA MET A 181 -22.40 -29.38 19.69
C MET A 181 -22.23 -30.53 20.69
N SER A 182 -21.93 -31.73 20.18
CA SER A 182 -21.75 -32.89 21.04
C SER A 182 -20.39 -32.88 21.74
N ARG A 183 -20.27 -33.51 22.91
CA ARG A 183 -18.98 -33.60 23.66
C ARG A 183 -17.85 -34.23 22.82
N ARG A 184 -18.20 -35.19 21.96
CA ARG A 184 -17.27 -35.82 20.99
C ARG A 184 -16.78 -34.87 19.94
N GLU A 185 -17.69 -34.12 19.34
CA GLU A 185 -17.39 -33.14 18.32
C GLU A 185 -16.53 -31.99 18.88
N ALA A 186 -16.82 -31.57 20.10
CA ALA A 186 -16.01 -30.59 20.82
C ALA A 186 -14.57 -31.08 21.06
N ALA A 187 -14.41 -32.35 21.44
CA ALA A 187 -13.10 -32.99 21.59
C ALA A 187 -12.32 -33.05 20.26
N GLU A 188 -13.01 -33.38 19.15
CA GLU A 188 -12.41 -33.42 17.82
C GLU A 188 -11.95 -32.03 17.34
N ILE A 189 -12.76 -30.99 17.55
CA ILE A 189 -12.43 -29.60 17.20
C ILE A 189 -11.17 -29.12 17.93
N LEU A 190 -11.00 -29.53 19.20
CA LEU A 190 -9.82 -29.18 20.00
C LEU A 190 -8.65 -30.18 19.81
N GLY A 191 -8.86 -31.30 19.12
CA GLY A 191 -7.85 -32.34 18.94
C GLY A 191 -7.49 -33.06 20.24
N LEU A 192 -8.48 -33.26 21.11
CA LEU A 192 -8.37 -33.87 22.43
C LEU A 192 -9.26 -35.13 22.53
N ASP A 193 -9.06 -35.93 23.58
CA ASP A 193 -9.96 -37.04 23.93
C ASP A 193 -11.20 -36.50 24.68
N GLU A 194 -12.34 -37.18 24.57
CA GLU A 194 -13.62 -36.82 25.24
C GLU A 194 -13.46 -36.64 26.77
N ASN A 195 -12.51 -37.37 27.38
CA ASN A 195 -12.25 -37.36 28.83
C ASN A 195 -10.97 -36.61 29.20
N SER A 196 -10.50 -35.70 28.35
CA SER A 196 -9.29 -34.91 28.63
C SER A 196 -9.49 -34.00 29.85
N ALA A 197 -8.47 -33.91 30.71
CA ALA A 197 -8.51 -33.04 31.88
C ALA A 197 -8.78 -31.57 31.50
N SER A 198 -9.58 -30.86 32.31
CA SER A 198 -10.01 -29.47 32.06
C SER A 198 -8.83 -28.52 31.80
N ASP A 199 -7.70 -28.71 32.48
CA ASP A 199 -6.48 -27.93 32.26
C ASP A 199 -5.94 -28.06 30.83
N LYS A 200 -6.06 -29.26 30.25
CA LYS A 200 -5.61 -29.55 28.88
C LYS A 200 -6.52 -28.92 27.84
N VAL A 201 -7.82 -28.88 28.11
CA VAL A 201 -8.82 -28.20 27.29
C VAL A 201 -8.51 -26.70 27.20
N ILE A 202 -8.27 -26.05 28.35
CA ILE A 202 -7.95 -24.62 28.43
C ILE A 202 -6.64 -24.29 27.72
N GLU A 203 -5.59 -25.10 27.92
CA GLU A 203 -4.29 -24.89 27.28
C GLU A 203 -4.40 -24.96 25.75
N THR A 204 -5.10 -25.98 25.25
CA THR A 204 -5.23 -26.24 23.82
C THR A 204 -6.08 -25.16 23.16
N HIS A 205 -7.18 -24.77 23.79
CA HIS A 205 -8.03 -23.67 23.36
C HIS A 205 -7.23 -22.36 23.22
N ARG A 206 -6.42 -22.00 24.23
CA ARG A 206 -5.60 -20.77 24.20
C ARG A 206 -4.62 -20.77 23.03
N ARG A 207 -3.96 -21.90 22.77
CA ARG A 207 -3.03 -22.06 21.63
C ARG A 207 -3.76 -21.88 20.29
N LEU A 208 -4.97 -22.44 20.17
CA LEU A 208 -5.74 -22.43 18.94
C LEU A 208 -6.28 -21.01 18.63
N ILE A 209 -6.81 -20.32 19.64
CA ILE A 209 -7.27 -18.92 19.52
C ILE A 209 -6.10 -17.98 19.18
N GLN A 210 -4.93 -18.17 19.79
CA GLN A 210 -3.75 -17.35 19.46
C GLN A 210 -3.32 -17.51 18.00
N LYS A 211 -3.44 -18.72 17.44
CA LYS A 211 -3.15 -18.99 16.03
C LYS A 211 -4.21 -18.38 15.10
N LEU A 212 -5.48 -18.42 15.49
CA LEU A 212 -6.58 -17.81 14.73
C LEU A 212 -6.52 -16.28 14.70
N HIS A 213 -6.01 -15.64 15.76
CA HIS A 213 -5.85 -14.18 15.83
C HIS A 213 -4.57 -13.65 15.15
N SER A 214 -3.54 -14.49 14.94
CA SER A 214 -2.36 -14.07 14.18
C SER A 214 -2.63 -13.92 12.68
N ASP A 215 -3.66 -14.59 12.17
CA ASP A 215 -4.12 -14.48 10.79
C ASP A 215 -5.19 -13.41 10.66
N ARG A 216 -4.82 -12.30 10.02
CA ARG A 216 -5.63 -11.09 9.89
C ARG A 216 -6.86 -11.35 9.00
N GLY A 217 -8.06 -11.32 9.59
CA GLY A 217 -9.25 -10.75 8.94
C GLY A 217 -10.35 -11.68 8.42
N GLY A 218 -10.47 -12.94 8.88
CA GLY A 218 -11.53 -13.83 8.36
C GLY A 218 -11.97 -15.02 9.22
N THR A 219 -11.65 -15.06 10.52
CA THR A 219 -11.81 -16.27 11.35
C THR A 219 -12.88 -16.18 12.44
N ASP A 220 -13.85 -15.25 12.34
CA ASP A 220 -14.88 -15.08 13.37
C ASP A 220 -15.72 -16.35 13.60
N TYR A 221 -16.05 -17.08 12.52
CA TYR A 221 -16.79 -18.35 12.61
C TYR A 221 -15.97 -19.49 13.22
N LEU A 222 -14.66 -19.57 12.91
CA LEU A 222 -13.79 -20.59 13.49
C LEU A 222 -13.51 -20.30 14.96
N ALA A 223 -13.35 -19.03 15.31
CA ALA A 223 -13.20 -18.60 16.69
C ALA A 223 -14.45 -18.91 17.52
N SER A 224 -15.66 -18.69 16.97
CA SER A 224 -16.90 -19.06 17.66
C SER A 224 -17.03 -20.58 17.85
N LEU A 225 -16.69 -21.37 16.84
CA LEU A 225 -16.70 -22.83 16.92
C LEU A 225 -15.72 -23.37 17.98
N VAL A 226 -14.51 -22.80 18.06
CA VAL A 226 -13.49 -23.18 19.05
C VAL A 226 -13.88 -22.75 20.48
N ASN A 227 -14.60 -21.65 20.63
CA ASN A 227 -15.18 -21.25 21.92
C ASN A 227 -16.29 -22.22 22.36
N GLN A 228 -17.20 -22.57 21.46
CA GLN A 228 -18.28 -23.51 21.74
C GLN A 228 -17.75 -24.90 22.14
N ALA A 229 -16.69 -25.38 21.49
CA ALA A 229 -16.04 -26.64 21.84
C ALA A 229 -15.42 -26.63 23.25
N ARG A 230 -14.79 -25.52 23.65
CA ARG A 230 -14.30 -25.36 25.03
C ARG A 230 -15.46 -25.44 26.01
N ASP A 231 -16.53 -24.70 25.75
CA ASP A 231 -17.66 -24.59 26.66
C ASP A 231 -18.31 -25.97 26.87
N VAL A 232 -18.56 -26.74 25.80
CA VAL A 232 -19.12 -28.10 25.90
C VAL A 232 -18.24 -29.10 26.66
N LEU A 233 -16.91 -28.96 26.63
CA LEU A 233 -16.02 -29.86 27.39
C LEU A 233 -15.82 -29.45 28.85
N LEU A 234 -16.11 -28.19 29.19
CA LEU A 234 -16.00 -27.65 30.55
C LEU A 234 -17.35 -27.57 31.27
N GLU A 235 -18.44 -27.65 30.53
CA GLU A 235 -19.82 -27.74 31.03
C GLU A 235 -20.12 -29.21 31.35
N ASP A 236 -19.82 -29.61 32.60
CA ASP A 236 -20.32 -30.84 33.24
C ASP A 236 -21.66 -30.56 33.95
#